data_AF-A0A524QQJ8-F1
#
_entry.id   AF-A0A524QQJ8-F1
#
_cell.length_a   1.000
_cell.length_b   1.000
_cell.length_c   1.000
_cell.angle_alpha   90.00
_cell.angle_beta   90.00
_cell.angle_gamma   90.00
#
_symmetry.space_group_name_H-M   'P 1'
#
loop_
_entity.id
_entity.type
_entity.pdbx_description
1 polymer ?
#
loop_
_entity_poly.entity_id
_entity_poly.type
_entity_poly.pdbx_seq_one_letter_code
_entity_poly.pdbx_strand_id
1 'polypeptide(L)'
;MKKRAIIGYSVLCLFVAAIVVIAWLVCTTSGSRLVVTTLFRWMPVRVEAERITGPLANELTLEGVHATWPHGEARIATLLLRLQPLSLLTGSVSVDEMSVRHVSIIDNSPESGPPYDLEWPRAPRLLAALRVSIGKFRIEDVSYCKTGKDPVTIHEGRGEVIWSRGSTLTLKDFVLRLPDAQAEGNVEAGLLFPSLHANLSIRLDKPVAECDALAFTADLASGKDPEQVSGKILLNASSGTNVQTQVEGEIGLTRKALLFRNLQVKDGSGSVFVSTEGQMDVSTAEILSSASFRFADGDAVPALLPLSLTGTLEIQGGPSRYQGKFTLQNQGEAWRSALLSGQFSGNLAGVQVTRMTGRLLDGTVEGKLRGSWDK
;
A
#
# COMPACT_ATOMS: atom_id res chain seq x y z
N MET A 1 54.03 -33.72 4.38
CA MET A 1 53.86 -32.25 4.49
C MET A 1 53.67 -31.53 3.14
N LYS A 2 54.32 -31.95 2.03
CA LYS A 2 54.20 -31.29 0.71
C LYS A 2 52.79 -31.26 0.09
N LYS A 3 51.96 -32.31 0.24
CA LYS A 3 50.61 -32.38 -0.36
C LYS A 3 49.59 -31.38 0.25
N ARG A 4 49.66 -31.11 1.56
CA ARG A 4 48.78 -30.11 2.22
C ARG A 4 49.14 -28.68 1.85
N ALA A 5 50.43 -28.40 1.65
CA ALA A 5 50.89 -27.10 1.15
C ALA A 5 50.42 -26.86 -0.29
N ILE A 6 50.52 -27.86 -1.18
CA ILE A 6 50.05 -27.75 -2.57
C ILE A 6 48.53 -27.49 -2.62
N ILE A 7 47.73 -28.21 -1.82
CA ILE A 7 46.27 -27.99 -1.73
C ILE A 7 45.97 -26.57 -1.19
N GLY A 8 46.70 -26.12 -0.17
CA GLY A 8 46.56 -24.76 0.36
C GLY A 8 46.87 -23.67 -0.68
N TYR A 9 47.94 -23.84 -1.45
CA TYR A 9 48.30 -22.90 -2.53
C TYR A 9 47.29 -22.92 -3.68
N SER A 10 46.76 -24.08 -4.06
CA SER A 10 45.73 -24.18 -5.09
C SER A 10 44.42 -23.50 -4.67
N VAL A 11 43.99 -23.68 -3.42
CA VAL A 11 42.78 -23.01 -2.88
C VAL A 11 43.00 -21.50 -2.79
N LEU A 12 44.18 -21.06 -2.36
CA LEU A 12 44.51 -19.63 -2.31
C LEU A 12 44.57 -19.01 -3.72
N CYS A 13 45.18 -19.68 -4.70
CA CYS A 13 45.20 -19.23 -6.09
C CYS A 13 43.78 -19.13 -6.68
N LEU A 14 42.92 -20.12 -6.40
CA LEU A 14 41.53 -20.09 -6.83
C LEU A 14 40.78 -18.91 -6.21
N PHE A 15 41.00 -18.65 -4.92
CA PHE A 15 40.40 -17.52 -4.21
C PHE A 15 40.86 -16.18 -4.78
N VAL A 16 42.16 -16.01 -5.04
CA VAL A 16 42.71 -14.80 -5.67
C VAL A 16 42.18 -14.63 -7.09
N ALA A 17 42.14 -15.70 -7.89
CA ALA A 17 41.57 -15.66 -9.23
C ALA A 17 40.09 -15.25 -9.21
N ALA A 18 39.31 -15.76 -8.25
CA ALA A 18 37.92 -15.38 -8.06
C ALA A 18 37.79 -13.88 -7.70
N ILE A 19 38.63 -13.37 -6.79
CA ILE A 19 38.65 -11.94 -6.46
C ILE A 19 38.97 -11.09 -7.68
N VAL A 20 39.97 -11.47 -8.49
CA VAL A 20 40.37 -10.73 -9.69
C VAL A 20 39.23 -10.72 -10.71
N VAL A 21 38.54 -11.84 -10.91
CA VAL A 21 37.38 -11.92 -11.81
C VAL A 21 36.23 -11.04 -11.30
N ILE A 22 35.91 -11.08 -10.00
CA ILE A 22 34.87 -10.24 -9.40
C ILE A 22 35.22 -8.76 -9.53
N ALA A 23 36.47 -8.39 -9.22
CA ALA A 23 36.96 -7.02 -9.37
C ALA A 23 36.88 -6.56 -10.84
N TRP A 24 37.23 -7.42 -11.79
CA TRP A 24 37.08 -7.10 -13.22
C TRP A 24 35.61 -6.91 -13.62
N LEU A 25 34.70 -7.77 -13.13
CA LEU A 25 33.27 -7.66 -13.41
C LEU A 25 32.66 -6.34 -12.91
N VAL A 26 33.04 -5.89 -11.71
CA VAL A 26 32.42 -4.72 -11.09
C VAL A 26 33.14 -3.41 -11.46
N CYS A 27 34.47 -3.42 -11.62
CA CYS A 27 35.26 -2.21 -11.85
C CYS A 27 35.48 -1.86 -13.33
N THR A 28 35.17 -2.75 -14.28
CA THR A 28 35.33 -2.47 -15.73
C THR A 28 34.00 -2.33 -16.43
N THR A 29 33.93 -1.46 -17.45
CA THR A 29 32.72 -1.26 -18.26
C THR A 29 32.29 -2.53 -18.98
N SER A 30 33.23 -3.32 -19.52
CA SER A 30 32.93 -4.58 -20.20
C SER A 30 32.40 -5.63 -19.23
N GLY A 31 33.02 -5.76 -18.06
CA GLY A 31 32.55 -6.66 -17.01
C GLY A 31 31.17 -6.28 -16.50
N SER A 32 30.94 -4.98 -16.30
CA SER A 32 29.68 -4.43 -15.83
C SER A 32 28.54 -4.65 -16.83
N ARG A 33 28.81 -4.43 -18.12
CA ARG A 33 27.89 -4.76 -19.21
C ARG A 33 27.53 -6.25 -19.20
N LEU A 34 28.51 -7.13 -19.00
CA LEU A 34 28.26 -8.57 -18.91
C LEU A 34 27.36 -8.92 -17.73
N VAL A 35 27.60 -8.35 -16.55
CA VAL A 35 26.76 -8.57 -15.35
C VAL A 35 25.33 -8.12 -15.61
N VAL A 36 25.13 -6.90 -16.11
CA VAL A 36 23.79 -6.34 -16.36
C VAL A 36 23.03 -7.16 -17.40
N THR A 37 23.67 -7.48 -18.53
CA THR A 37 23.03 -8.29 -19.58
C THR A 37 22.74 -9.71 -19.13
N THR A 38 23.56 -10.29 -18.25
CA THR A 38 23.28 -11.60 -17.64
C THR A 38 22.10 -11.53 -16.68
N LEU A 39 22.02 -10.46 -15.87
CA LEU A 39 20.89 -10.22 -14.99
C LEU A 39 19.57 -10.09 -15.77
N PHE A 40 19.56 -9.33 -16.86
CA PHE A 40 18.38 -9.18 -17.73
C PHE A 40 17.89 -10.50 -18.30
N ARG A 41 18.78 -11.46 -18.58
CA ARG A 41 18.40 -12.81 -19.08
C ARG A 41 17.76 -13.69 -18.02
N TRP A 42 18.03 -13.44 -16.74
CA TRP A 42 17.47 -14.21 -15.62
C TRP A 42 16.15 -13.65 -15.10
N MET A 43 15.78 -12.45 -15.54
CA MET A 43 14.50 -11.87 -15.19
C MET A 43 13.38 -12.59 -15.94
N PRO A 44 12.20 -12.79 -15.30
CA PRO A 44 11.02 -13.36 -15.97
C PRO A 44 10.44 -12.44 -17.05
N VAL A 45 10.98 -11.22 -17.18
CA VAL A 45 10.60 -10.18 -18.15
C VAL A 45 11.76 -9.91 -19.10
N ARG A 46 11.47 -9.61 -20.37
CA ARG A 46 12.51 -9.28 -21.35
C ARG A 46 12.94 -7.84 -21.13
N VAL A 47 14.18 -7.65 -20.68
CA VAL A 47 14.77 -6.32 -20.45
C VAL A 47 15.90 -6.09 -21.44
N GLU A 48 15.83 -4.97 -22.15
CA GLU A 48 16.86 -4.49 -23.07
C GLU A 48 17.25 -3.07 -22.68
N ALA A 49 18.49 -2.68 -22.95
CA ALA A 49 18.98 -1.32 -22.77
C ALA A 49 19.74 -0.91 -24.03
N GLU A 50 19.41 0.24 -24.60
CA GLU A 50 20.07 0.75 -25.80
C GLU A 50 21.56 1.00 -25.56
N ARG A 51 21.89 1.57 -24.39
CA ARG A 51 23.27 1.90 -24.05
C ARG A 51 23.56 1.62 -22.57
N ILE A 52 24.68 0.95 -22.35
CA ILE A 52 25.26 0.67 -21.02
C ILE A 52 26.64 1.30 -20.96
N THR A 53 26.80 2.32 -20.13
CA THR A 53 28.03 3.11 -19.99
C THR A 53 28.51 3.11 -18.53
N GLY A 54 29.83 3.05 -18.34
CA GLY A 54 30.46 3.13 -17.01
C GLY A 54 30.57 1.78 -16.27
N PRO A 55 31.41 1.71 -15.22
CA PRO A 55 31.53 0.52 -14.36
C PRO A 55 30.55 0.55 -13.18
N LEU A 56 30.05 -0.62 -12.77
CA LEU A 56 29.18 -0.78 -11.59
C LEU A 56 29.83 -0.22 -10.32
N ALA A 57 31.16 -0.34 -10.18
CA ALA A 57 31.90 0.09 -9.00
C ALA A 57 31.88 1.61 -8.76
N ASN A 58 31.49 2.39 -9.77
CA ASN A 58 31.47 3.85 -9.68
C ASN A 58 30.09 4.35 -10.13
N GLU A 59 29.96 4.74 -11.39
CA GLU A 59 28.70 5.20 -11.97
C GLU A 59 28.36 4.36 -13.19
N LEU A 60 27.23 3.65 -13.11
CA LEU A 60 26.63 2.92 -14.20
C LEU A 60 25.43 3.73 -14.71
N THR A 61 25.46 4.05 -16.00
CA THR A 61 24.35 4.71 -16.69
C THR A 61 23.76 3.77 -17.72
N LEU A 62 22.46 3.55 -17.61
CA LEU A 62 21.63 2.79 -18.55
C LEU A 62 20.68 3.77 -19.25
N GLU A 63 20.78 3.85 -20.57
CA GLU A 63 19.90 4.70 -21.40
C GLU A 63 18.97 3.81 -22.23
N GLY A 64 17.72 4.24 -22.39
CA GLY A 64 16.72 3.56 -23.20
C GLY A 64 16.42 2.14 -22.70
N VAL A 65 16.12 1.98 -21.41
CA VAL A 65 15.77 0.67 -20.86
C VAL A 65 14.32 0.35 -21.21
N HIS A 66 14.12 -0.79 -21.87
CA HIS A 66 12.82 -1.29 -22.27
C HIS A 66 12.58 -2.66 -21.66
N ALA A 67 11.54 -2.78 -20.83
CA ALA A 67 11.11 -4.03 -20.24
C ALA A 67 9.76 -4.43 -20.81
N THR A 68 9.63 -5.66 -21.32
CA THR A 68 8.39 -6.19 -21.89
C THR A 68 7.97 -7.48 -21.18
N TRP A 69 6.68 -7.60 -20.92
CA TRP A 69 6.04 -8.79 -20.34
C TRP A 69 4.71 -9.06 -21.04
N PRO A 70 4.06 -10.23 -20.82
CA PRO A 70 2.87 -10.62 -21.60
C PRO A 70 1.70 -9.63 -21.58
N HIS A 71 1.63 -8.77 -20.56
CA HIS A 71 0.51 -7.85 -20.33
C HIS A 71 0.95 -6.39 -20.21
N GLY A 72 2.12 -6.02 -20.73
CA GLY A 72 2.55 -4.63 -20.64
C GLY A 72 4.01 -4.39 -20.99
N GLU A 73 4.37 -3.12 -20.94
CA GLU A 73 5.73 -2.66 -21.18
C GLU A 73 6.09 -1.52 -20.22
N ALA A 74 7.36 -1.42 -19.88
CA ALA A 74 7.93 -0.30 -19.15
C ALA A 74 9.11 0.28 -19.93
N ARG A 75 9.14 1.60 -20.03
CA ARG A 75 10.20 2.37 -20.66
C ARG A 75 10.81 3.29 -19.62
N ILE A 76 12.13 3.30 -19.55
CA ILE A 76 12.91 4.18 -18.68
C ILE A 76 13.95 4.86 -19.56
N ALA A 77 13.90 6.19 -19.63
CA ALA A 77 14.82 6.94 -20.47
C ALA A 77 16.25 6.88 -19.93
N THR A 78 16.43 7.07 -18.63
CA THR A 78 17.74 7.07 -18.00
C THR A 78 17.67 6.47 -16.60
N LEU A 79 18.58 5.53 -16.32
CA LEU A 79 18.80 4.97 -15.01
C LEU A 79 20.28 5.12 -14.64
N LEU A 80 20.52 5.85 -13.55
CA LEU A 80 21.85 6.09 -12.98
C LEU A 80 21.95 5.32 -11.67
N LEU A 81 23.01 4.53 -11.54
CA LEU A 81 23.29 3.70 -10.37
C LEU A 81 24.72 3.95 -9.89
N ARG A 82 24.88 4.29 -8.61
CA ARG A 82 26.19 4.40 -7.95
C ARG A 82 26.30 3.39 -6.82
N LEU A 83 27.14 2.38 -7.00
CA LEU A 83 27.36 1.33 -6.02
C LEU A 83 28.54 1.68 -5.10
N GLN A 84 28.49 1.25 -3.84
CA GLN A 84 29.64 1.25 -2.94
C GLN A 84 30.36 -0.11 -2.98
N PRO A 85 31.51 -0.25 -3.66
CA PRO A 85 32.15 -1.55 -3.89
C PRO A 85 32.65 -2.20 -2.60
N LEU A 86 33.08 -1.38 -1.62
CA LEU A 86 33.59 -1.84 -0.34
C LEU A 86 32.53 -2.59 0.47
N SER A 87 31.24 -2.27 0.29
CA SER A 87 30.14 -2.96 0.97
C SER A 87 29.98 -4.42 0.54
N LEU A 88 30.39 -4.75 -0.69
CA LEU A 88 30.36 -6.13 -1.21
C LEU A 88 31.32 -7.04 -0.43
N LEU A 89 32.45 -6.51 0.05
CA LEU A 89 33.43 -7.26 0.85
C LEU A 89 32.85 -7.68 2.21
N THR A 90 31.89 -6.91 2.74
CA THR A 90 31.18 -7.23 3.99
C THR A 90 29.91 -8.07 3.76
N GLY A 91 29.67 -8.52 2.53
CA GLY A 91 28.50 -9.34 2.17
C GLY A 91 27.18 -8.56 2.12
N SER A 92 27.26 -7.25 1.85
CA SER A 92 26.09 -6.36 1.69
C SER A 92 26.16 -5.63 0.36
N VAL A 93 25.02 -5.26 -0.21
CA VAL A 93 24.95 -4.46 -1.44
C VAL A 93 24.48 -3.06 -1.05
N SER A 94 25.40 -2.09 -1.01
CA SER A 94 25.05 -0.69 -0.77
C SER A 94 25.13 0.10 -2.06
N VAL A 95 24.05 0.80 -2.38
CA VAL A 95 23.91 1.73 -3.49
C VAL A 95 23.82 3.13 -2.89
N ASP A 96 24.76 4.00 -3.21
CA ASP A 96 24.76 5.39 -2.74
C ASP A 96 23.61 6.17 -3.36
N GLU A 97 23.42 6.00 -4.66
CA GLU A 97 22.46 6.76 -5.44
C GLU A 97 21.86 5.89 -6.54
N MET A 98 20.53 5.92 -6.62
CA MET A 98 19.75 5.35 -7.71
C MET A 98 18.79 6.42 -8.21
N SER A 99 19.00 6.90 -9.43
CA SER A 99 18.13 7.88 -10.07
C SER A 99 17.50 7.29 -11.31
N VAL A 100 16.17 7.35 -11.38
CA VAL A 100 15.39 6.87 -12.51
C VAL A 100 14.59 8.04 -13.07
N ARG A 101 14.68 8.28 -14.38
CA ARG A 101 14.02 9.42 -15.02
C ARG A 101 13.15 8.99 -16.19
N HIS A 102 12.01 9.66 -16.33
CA HIS A 102 11.01 9.46 -17.37
C HIS A 102 10.62 7.99 -17.48
N VAL A 103 9.86 7.54 -16.49
CA VAL A 103 9.35 6.17 -16.42
C VAL A 103 7.95 6.14 -17.01
N SER A 104 7.73 5.30 -18.02
CA SER A 104 6.40 5.06 -18.58
C SER A 104 6.07 3.58 -18.48
N ILE A 105 5.01 3.27 -17.73
CA ILE A 105 4.53 1.90 -17.53
C ILE A 105 3.16 1.82 -18.19
N ILE A 106 3.04 0.94 -19.17
CA ILE A 106 1.78 0.62 -19.83
C ILE A 106 1.37 -0.77 -19.38
N ASP A 107 0.26 -0.84 -18.65
CA ASP A 107 -0.30 -2.08 -18.14
C ASP A 107 -1.61 -2.40 -18.89
N ASN A 108 -1.56 -3.50 -19.63
CA ASN A 108 -2.65 -4.06 -20.41
C ASN A 108 -3.23 -5.32 -19.74
N SER A 109 -2.89 -5.58 -18.48
CA SER A 109 -3.50 -6.67 -17.71
C SER A 109 -5.02 -6.46 -17.62
N PRO A 110 -5.80 -7.54 -17.76
CA PRO A 110 -7.23 -7.46 -17.50
C PRO A 110 -7.46 -6.95 -16.08
N GLU A 111 -8.58 -6.28 -15.85
CA GLU A 111 -8.93 -5.86 -14.50
C GLU A 111 -9.07 -7.11 -13.63
N SER A 112 -8.19 -7.25 -12.64
CA SER A 112 -8.33 -8.30 -11.62
C SER A 112 -9.61 -7.98 -10.87
N GLY A 113 -10.69 -8.68 -11.21
CA GLY A 113 -11.91 -8.72 -10.42
C GLY A 113 -11.77 -9.72 -9.27
N PRO A 114 -12.70 -9.70 -8.31
CA PRO A 114 -12.79 -10.77 -7.32
C PRO A 114 -12.91 -12.15 -8.00
N PRO A 115 -12.39 -13.23 -7.39
CA PRO A 115 -11.86 -13.28 -6.02
C PRO A 115 -10.43 -12.74 -5.92
N TYR A 116 -10.19 -11.91 -4.90
CA TYR A 116 -8.86 -11.42 -4.57
C TYR A 116 -8.18 -12.35 -3.55
N ASP A 117 -6.86 -12.49 -3.67
CA ASP A 117 -6.02 -13.17 -2.70
C ASP A 117 -5.24 -12.13 -1.90
N LEU A 118 -5.57 -11.99 -0.62
CA LEU A 118 -4.91 -11.07 0.31
C LEU A 118 -3.76 -11.75 1.05
N GLU A 119 -3.10 -12.71 0.40
CA GLU A 119 -1.91 -13.35 0.96
C GLU A 119 -0.82 -12.30 1.22
N TRP A 120 -0.28 -12.31 2.45
CA TRP A 120 0.80 -11.40 2.80
C TRP A 120 2.03 -11.74 1.94
N PRO A 121 2.67 -10.76 1.28
CA PRO A 121 3.80 -11.03 0.41
C PRO A 121 4.94 -11.70 1.18
N ARG A 122 5.41 -12.84 0.65
CA ARG A 122 6.51 -13.60 1.24
C ARG A 122 7.75 -13.45 0.40
N ALA A 123 8.83 -13.02 1.02
CA ALA A 123 10.12 -12.97 0.38
C ALA A 123 10.71 -14.39 0.24
N PRO A 124 11.34 -14.74 -0.90
CA PRO A 124 12.13 -15.95 -1.02
C PRO A 124 13.18 -16.04 0.09
N ARG A 125 13.36 -17.22 0.71
CA ARG A 125 14.30 -17.42 1.82
C ARG A 125 15.74 -17.03 1.49
N LEU A 126 16.13 -17.06 0.21
CA LEU A 126 17.44 -16.61 -0.24
C LEU A 126 17.67 -15.11 0.02
N LEU A 127 16.62 -14.29 -0.04
CA LEU A 127 16.69 -12.86 0.26
C LEU A 127 16.77 -12.57 1.76
N ALA A 128 16.41 -13.53 2.63
CA ALA A 128 16.42 -13.31 4.07
C ALA A 128 17.83 -13.09 4.65
N ALA A 129 18.87 -13.58 3.96
CA ALA A 129 20.27 -13.40 4.35
C ALA A 129 20.91 -12.13 3.75
N LEU A 130 20.31 -11.59 2.68
CA LEU A 130 20.84 -10.45 1.94
C LEU A 130 20.63 -9.17 2.74
N ARG A 131 21.60 -8.25 2.65
CA ARG A 131 21.45 -6.88 3.11
C ARG A 131 21.65 -5.97 1.92
N VAL A 132 20.64 -5.18 1.58
CA VAL A 132 20.71 -4.19 0.50
C VAL A 132 20.33 -2.83 1.09
N SER A 133 21.04 -1.78 0.75
CA SER A 133 20.66 -0.40 1.11
C SER A 133 20.82 0.49 -0.11
N ILE A 134 19.82 1.33 -0.35
CA ILE A 134 19.83 2.37 -1.37
C ILE A 134 19.70 3.69 -0.63
N GLY A 135 20.81 4.40 -0.46
CA GLY A 135 20.89 5.61 0.34
C GLY A 135 20.04 6.75 -0.22
N LYS A 136 20.19 7.03 -1.52
CA LYS A 136 19.41 8.05 -2.22
C LYS A 136 18.68 7.43 -3.40
N PHE A 137 17.42 7.07 -3.20
CA PHE A 137 16.51 6.72 -4.28
C PHE A 137 15.81 7.98 -4.78
N ARG A 138 15.85 8.21 -6.10
CA ARG A 138 15.13 9.30 -6.76
C ARG A 138 14.45 8.80 -8.03
N ILE A 139 13.18 9.13 -8.17
CA ILE A 139 12.41 8.87 -9.37
C ILE A 139 11.77 10.16 -9.83
N GLU A 140 11.85 10.45 -11.13
CA GLU A 140 11.30 11.66 -11.75
C GLU A 140 10.42 11.28 -12.93
N ASP A 141 9.27 11.96 -13.02
CA ASP A 141 8.30 11.83 -14.12
C ASP A 141 7.90 10.38 -14.42
N VAL A 142 7.18 9.78 -13.48
CA VAL A 142 6.55 8.46 -13.68
C VAL A 142 5.16 8.64 -14.23
N SER A 143 4.84 7.91 -15.28
CA SER A 143 3.49 7.76 -15.81
C SER A 143 3.11 6.28 -15.76
N TYR A 144 2.01 5.98 -15.09
CA TYR A 144 1.38 4.67 -15.13
C TYR A 144 0.06 4.78 -15.88
N CYS A 145 -0.04 4.07 -17.00
CA CYS A 145 -1.24 4.02 -17.81
C CYS A 145 -1.79 2.60 -17.78
N LYS A 146 -3.02 2.45 -17.29
CA LYS A 146 -3.78 1.22 -17.41
C LYS A 146 -4.84 1.39 -18.49
N THR A 147 -5.01 0.37 -19.33
CA THR A 147 -6.01 0.39 -20.41
C THR A 147 -7.40 0.78 -19.85
N GLY A 148 -7.98 1.86 -20.38
CA GLY A 148 -9.32 2.34 -20.01
C GLY A 148 -9.40 3.22 -18.76
N LYS A 149 -8.27 3.61 -18.16
CA LYS A 149 -8.22 4.55 -17.01
C LYS A 149 -7.32 5.74 -17.31
N ASP A 150 -7.57 6.83 -16.60
CA ASP A 150 -6.73 8.01 -16.67
C ASP A 150 -5.31 7.70 -16.15
N PRO A 151 -4.27 8.26 -16.78
CA PRO A 151 -2.90 7.99 -16.39
C PRO A 151 -2.61 8.61 -15.01
N VAL A 152 -1.99 7.82 -14.14
CA VAL A 152 -1.49 8.30 -12.86
C VAL A 152 -0.07 8.81 -13.06
N THR A 153 0.14 10.09 -12.79
CA THR A 153 1.45 10.73 -12.91
C THR A 153 2.05 11.03 -11.56
N ILE A 154 3.33 10.74 -11.41
CA ILE A 154 4.15 11.08 -10.25
C ILE A 154 5.25 11.99 -10.75
N HIS A 155 5.31 13.23 -10.25
CA HIS A 155 6.35 14.18 -10.65
C HIS A 155 7.70 13.79 -10.08
N GLU A 156 7.72 13.44 -8.80
CA GLU A 156 8.96 13.15 -8.11
C GLU A 156 8.75 12.21 -6.92
N GLY A 157 9.61 11.23 -6.77
CA GLY A 157 9.72 10.41 -5.56
C GLY A 157 11.16 10.42 -5.07
N ARG A 158 11.35 10.54 -3.76
CA ARG A 158 12.66 10.48 -3.09
C ARG A 158 12.57 9.63 -1.84
N GLY A 159 13.66 9.00 -1.43
CA GLY A 159 13.73 8.32 -0.15
C GLY A 159 14.95 7.40 -0.03
N GLU A 160 15.00 6.67 1.06
CA GLU A 160 15.97 5.60 1.30
C GLU A 160 15.25 4.24 1.30
N VAL A 161 15.85 3.24 0.67
CA VAL A 161 15.30 1.87 0.65
C VAL A 161 16.29 0.93 1.30
N ILE A 162 15.88 0.24 2.36
CA ILE A 162 16.73 -0.69 3.10
C ILE A 162 16.06 -2.05 3.09
N TRP A 163 16.77 -3.05 2.60
CA TRP A 163 16.47 -4.46 2.79
C TRP A 163 17.39 -5.03 3.85
N SER A 164 16.82 -5.43 4.97
CA SER A 164 17.58 -5.99 6.09
C SER A 164 17.43 -7.51 6.19
N ARG A 165 18.30 -8.12 7.01
CA ARG A 165 18.24 -9.56 7.27
C ARG A 165 16.90 -9.89 7.95
N GLY A 166 16.31 -11.01 7.57
CA GLY A 166 14.93 -11.35 7.98
C GLY A 166 13.86 -10.87 7.00
N SER A 167 14.26 -10.40 5.82
CA SER A 167 13.34 -9.96 4.75
C SER A 167 12.43 -8.80 5.16
N THR A 168 13.00 -7.84 5.88
CA THR A 168 12.30 -6.59 6.23
C THR A 168 12.69 -5.52 5.24
N LEU A 169 11.69 -4.94 4.58
CA LEU A 169 11.82 -3.81 3.68
C LEU A 169 11.46 -2.53 4.45
N THR A 170 12.42 -1.62 4.57
CA THR A 170 12.22 -0.30 5.19
C THR A 170 12.39 0.78 4.13
N LEU A 171 11.38 1.62 3.99
CA LEU A 171 11.39 2.87 3.25
C LEU A 171 11.49 4.00 4.27
N LYS A 172 12.57 4.79 4.21
CA LYS A 172 12.77 5.93 5.10
C LYS A 172 12.75 7.25 4.36
N ASP A 173 12.29 8.28 5.06
CA ASP A 173 12.25 9.66 4.58
C ASP A 173 11.68 9.75 3.16
N PHE A 174 10.67 8.93 2.88
CA PHE A 174 10.08 8.84 1.57
C PHE A 174 9.23 10.08 1.34
N VAL A 175 9.41 10.74 0.20
CA VAL A 175 8.62 11.90 -0.23
C VAL A 175 8.17 11.66 -1.65
N LEU A 176 6.86 11.72 -1.89
CA LEU A 176 6.21 11.54 -3.17
C LEU A 176 5.41 12.79 -3.52
N ARG A 177 5.69 13.37 -4.67
CA ARG A 177 4.98 14.53 -5.23
C ARG A 177 4.08 14.07 -6.37
N LEU A 178 2.78 14.19 -6.12
CA LEU A 178 1.69 14.00 -7.07
C LEU A 178 1.24 15.38 -7.59
N PRO A 179 0.39 15.46 -8.63
CA PRO A 179 -0.05 16.74 -9.21
C PRO A 179 -0.83 17.65 -8.24
N ASP A 180 -1.62 17.06 -7.34
CA ASP A 180 -2.47 17.81 -6.38
C ASP A 180 -2.19 17.42 -4.92
N ALA A 181 -1.10 16.69 -4.66
CA ALA A 181 -0.77 16.20 -3.31
C ALA A 181 0.72 15.90 -3.12
N GLN A 182 1.17 16.00 -1.87
CA GLN A 182 2.48 15.54 -1.43
C GLN A 182 2.32 14.52 -0.31
N ALA A 183 2.83 13.30 -0.49
CA ALA A 183 2.88 12.28 0.55
C ALA A 183 4.31 12.14 1.08
N GLU A 184 4.47 12.04 2.39
CA GLU A 184 5.76 11.85 3.04
C GLU A 184 5.67 10.85 4.19
N GLY A 185 6.74 10.11 4.49
CA GLY A 185 6.73 9.22 5.64
C GLY A 185 7.72 8.06 5.59
N ASN A 186 7.47 7.10 6.48
CA ASN A 186 8.28 5.91 6.67
C ASN A 186 7.39 4.66 6.63
N VAL A 187 7.88 3.60 6.03
CA VAL A 187 7.18 2.31 5.94
C VAL A 187 8.18 1.18 6.21
N GLU A 188 7.84 0.28 7.11
CA GLU A 188 8.60 -0.94 7.39
C GLU A 188 7.67 -2.14 7.23
N ALA A 189 7.98 -3.02 6.29
CA ALA A 189 7.23 -4.23 6.01
C ALA A 189 8.09 -5.48 6.26
N GLY A 190 7.69 -6.31 7.22
CA GLY A 190 8.29 -7.63 7.46
C GLY A 190 7.66 -8.67 6.55
N LEU A 191 8.46 -9.30 5.68
CA LEU A 191 7.97 -10.29 4.71
C LEU A 191 8.20 -11.74 5.13
N LEU A 192 9.14 -11.97 6.05
CA LEU A 192 9.36 -13.30 6.66
C LEU A 192 8.44 -13.52 7.86
N PHE A 193 8.40 -12.51 8.74
CA PHE A 193 7.45 -12.41 9.83
C PHE A 193 6.48 -11.28 9.46
N PRO A 194 5.22 -11.60 9.11
CA PRO A 194 4.29 -10.60 8.61
C PRO A 194 4.12 -9.45 9.60
N SER A 195 4.51 -8.25 9.19
CA SER A 195 4.35 -7.02 9.97
C SER A 195 4.36 -5.81 9.06
N LEU A 196 3.70 -4.73 9.50
CA LEU A 196 3.67 -3.45 8.82
C LEU A 196 3.68 -2.33 9.84
N HIS A 197 4.73 -1.52 9.84
CA HIS A 197 4.76 -0.25 10.53
C HIS A 197 4.76 0.85 9.47
N ALA A 198 3.75 1.71 9.47
CA ALA A 198 3.67 2.83 8.54
C ALA A 198 3.38 4.10 9.31
N ASN A 199 4.07 5.18 8.96
CA ASN A 199 3.76 6.53 9.39
C ASN A 199 3.84 7.41 8.16
N LEU A 200 2.68 7.79 7.64
CA LEU A 200 2.50 8.52 6.40
C LEU A 200 1.75 9.81 6.69
N SER A 201 2.16 10.90 6.05
CA SER A 201 1.50 12.19 6.08
C SER A 201 1.28 12.64 4.64
N ILE A 202 0.06 12.99 4.30
CA ILE A 202 -0.35 13.43 2.97
C ILE A 202 -0.87 14.86 3.11
N ARG A 203 -0.31 15.78 2.33
CA ARG A 203 -0.78 17.16 2.21
C ARG A 203 -1.43 17.33 0.84
N LEU A 204 -2.61 17.94 0.82
CA LEU A 204 -3.36 18.21 -0.39
C LEU A 204 -3.14 19.67 -0.78
N ASP A 205 -2.90 19.94 -2.06
CA ASP A 205 -2.73 21.31 -2.55
C ASP A 205 -4.07 22.07 -2.57
N LYS A 206 -5.18 21.33 -2.68
CA LYS A 206 -6.54 21.83 -2.55
C LYS A 206 -7.26 21.08 -1.45
N PRO A 207 -7.89 21.77 -0.49
CA PRO A 207 -8.61 21.09 0.58
C PRO A 207 -9.80 20.30 0.02
N VAL A 208 -9.94 19.06 0.48
CA VAL A 208 -11.08 18.19 0.17
C VAL A 208 -11.88 18.05 1.46
N ALA A 209 -13.17 18.41 1.43
CA ALA A 209 -14.04 18.43 2.61
C ALA A 209 -13.41 19.19 3.80
N GLU A 210 -12.90 20.39 3.53
CA GLU A 210 -12.24 21.28 4.51
C GLU A 210 -10.92 20.75 5.10
N CYS A 211 -10.46 19.57 4.68
CA CYS A 211 -9.20 18.97 5.12
C CYS A 211 -8.10 19.19 4.10
N ASP A 212 -6.94 19.67 4.56
CA ASP A 212 -5.74 19.90 3.73
C ASP A 212 -4.61 18.90 4.06
N ALA A 213 -4.73 18.14 5.14
CA ALA A 213 -3.75 17.13 5.53
C ALA A 213 -4.39 15.87 6.12
N LEU A 214 -3.78 14.72 5.81
CA LEU A 214 -4.13 13.40 6.30
C LEU A 214 -2.88 12.76 6.90
N ALA A 215 -2.95 12.23 8.12
CA ALA A 215 -1.88 11.45 8.72
C ALA A 215 -2.36 10.03 9.00
N PHE A 216 -1.64 9.03 8.50
CA PHE A 216 -1.95 7.62 8.67
C PHE A 216 -0.81 6.90 9.37
N THR A 217 -1.13 6.28 10.50
CA THR A 217 -0.22 5.43 11.24
C THR A 217 -0.80 4.02 11.30
N ALA A 218 0.02 3.02 11.01
CA ALA A 218 -0.30 1.61 11.20
C ALA A 218 0.82 0.93 11.97
N ASP A 219 0.44 0.14 12.97
CA ASP A 219 1.32 -0.73 13.75
C ASP A 219 0.69 -2.12 13.75
N LEU A 220 1.05 -2.91 12.74
CA LEU A 220 0.52 -4.24 12.50
C LEU A 220 1.63 -5.27 12.72
N ALA A 221 1.36 -6.27 13.55
CA ALA A 221 2.26 -7.36 13.84
C ALA A 221 1.67 -8.69 13.34
N SER A 222 2.45 -9.77 13.44
CA SER A 222 1.98 -11.10 13.03
C SER A 222 0.70 -11.45 13.79
N GLY A 223 -0.36 -11.73 13.05
CA GLY A 223 -1.64 -12.14 13.60
C GLY A 223 -1.61 -13.59 14.13
N LYS A 224 -2.71 -13.99 14.77
CA LYS A 224 -2.99 -15.40 15.08
C LYS A 224 -3.90 -15.95 14.00
N ASP A 225 -3.66 -17.19 13.55
CA ASP A 225 -4.49 -17.86 12.55
C ASP A 225 -5.99 -17.68 12.87
N PRO A 226 -6.82 -17.24 11.91
CA PRO A 226 -6.55 -17.11 10.47
C PRO A 226 -5.96 -15.75 10.01
N GLU A 227 -5.66 -14.84 10.93
CA GLU A 227 -5.07 -13.53 10.62
C GLU A 227 -3.56 -13.64 10.39
N GLN A 228 -3.11 -13.16 9.24
CA GLN A 228 -1.69 -13.08 8.89
C GLN A 228 -1.03 -11.88 9.57
N VAL A 229 -1.70 -10.73 9.57
CA VAL A 229 -1.24 -9.50 10.20
C VAL A 229 -2.40 -8.83 10.90
N SER A 230 -2.19 -8.32 12.11
CA SER A 230 -3.18 -7.49 12.78
C SER A 230 -2.54 -6.50 13.75
N GLY A 231 -3.26 -5.42 14.01
CA GLY A 231 -2.79 -4.38 14.92
C GLY A 231 -3.57 -3.09 14.75
N LYS A 232 -3.00 -2.01 15.26
CA LYS A 232 -3.68 -0.72 15.39
C LYS A 232 -3.47 0.14 14.18
N ILE A 233 -4.51 0.90 13.84
CA ILE A 233 -4.45 1.96 12.84
C ILE A 233 -4.96 3.26 13.45
N LEU A 234 -4.41 4.36 12.96
CA LEU A 234 -4.82 5.71 13.29
C LEU A 234 -4.80 6.54 12.01
N LEU A 235 -5.91 7.19 11.68
CA LEU A 235 -6.02 8.14 10.59
C LEU A 235 -6.52 9.46 11.16
N ASN A 236 -5.75 10.52 10.99
CA ASN A 236 -6.16 11.88 11.34
C ASN A 236 -6.40 12.66 10.05
N ALA A 237 -7.52 13.37 9.98
CA ALA A 237 -7.79 14.38 8.97
C ALA A 237 -7.78 15.75 9.64
N SER A 238 -7.00 16.67 9.10
CA SER A 238 -6.78 18.00 9.67
C SER A 238 -6.95 19.11 8.63
N SER A 239 -7.22 20.30 9.15
CA SER A 239 -7.24 21.56 8.41
C SER A 239 -6.25 22.50 9.10
N GLY A 240 -5.08 22.72 8.49
CA GLY A 240 -3.95 23.37 9.15
C GLY A 240 -3.49 22.60 10.39
N THR A 241 -3.51 23.23 11.56
CA THR A 241 -3.12 22.60 12.83
C THR A 241 -4.25 21.89 13.56
N ASN A 242 -5.49 22.05 13.08
CA ASN A 242 -6.67 21.57 13.80
C ASN A 242 -7.09 20.20 13.23
N VAL A 243 -7.07 19.19 14.08
CA VAL A 243 -7.62 17.87 13.75
C VAL A 243 -9.14 18.02 13.67
N GLN A 244 -9.72 17.70 12.52
CA GLN A 244 -11.16 17.75 12.27
C GLN A 244 -11.80 16.41 12.59
N THR A 245 -11.11 15.32 12.25
CA THR A 245 -11.61 13.97 12.44
C THR A 245 -10.46 13.01 12.69
N GLN A 246 -10.67 12.08 13.60
CA GLN A 246 -9.73 11.02 13.91
C GLN A 246 -10.45 9.67 13.82
N VAL A 247 -9.87 8.72 13.11
CA VAL A 247 -10.32 7.34 13.04
C VAL A 247 -9.25 6.47 13.67
N GLU A 248 -9.59 5.70 14.70
CA GLU A 248 -8.66 4.77 15.33
C GLU A 248 -9.32 3.40 15.51
N GLY A 249 -8.54 2.34 15.52
CA GLY A 249 -9.04 1.02 15.87
C GLY A 249 -8.06 -0.07 15.47
N GLU A 250 -8.56 -1.28 15.30
CA GLU A 250 -7.76 -2.44 14.94
C GLU A 250 -8.19 -3.00 13.59
N ILE A 251 -7.21 -3.38 12.78
CA ILE A 251 -7.41 -4.08 11.53
C ILE A 251 -6.72 -5.45 11.58
N GLY A 252 -7.34 -6.46 10.98
CA GLY A 252 -6.78 -7.78 10.79
C GLY A 252 -6.88 -8.20 9.33
N LEU A 253 -5.79 -8.70 8.78
CA LEU A 253 -5.71 -9.20 7.40
C LEU A 253 -5.65 -10.72 7.42
N THR A 254 -6.67 -11.37 6.90
CA THR A 254 -6.64 -12.80 6.55
C THR A 254 -6.36 -12.95 5.06
N ARG A 255 -6.17 -14.18 4.56
CA ARG A 255 -6.03 -14.42 3.13
C ARG A 255 -7.26 -14.04 2.31
N LYS A 256 -8.44 -14.05 2.93
CA LYS A 256 -9.75 -13.95 2.27
C LYS A 256 -10.54 -12.70 2.65
N ALA A 257 -10.19 -12.07 3.76
CA ALA A 257 -10.98 -11.00 4.33
C ALA A 257 -10.12 -10.01 5.13
N LEU A 258 -10.58 -8.76 5.13
CA LEU A 258 -10.16 -7.70 6.04
C LEU A 258 -11.15 -7.65 7.21
N LEU A 259 -10.65 -7.64 8.43
CA LEU A 259 -11.43 -7.55 9.66
C LEU A 259 -11.16 -6.20 10.31
N PHE A 260 -12.21 -5.57 10.82
CA PHE A 260 -12.14 -4.28 11.50
C PHE A 260 -12.78 -4.41 12.87
N ARG A 261 -12.06 -3.99 13.92
CA ARG A 261 -12.49 -4.09 15.32
C ARG A 261 -12.31 -2.77 16.02
N ASN A 262 -13.27 -2.41 16.86
CA ASN A 262 -13.23 -1.19 17.67
C ASN A 262 -12.85 0.05 16.86
N LEU A 263 -13.32 0.18 15.61
CA LEU A 263 -13.06 1.37 14.81
C LEU A 263 -13.90 2.52 15.36
N GLN A 264 -13.25 3.48 15.98
CA GLN A 264 -13.87 4.66 16.55
C GLN A 264 -13.57 5.86 15.66
N VAL A 265 -14.62 6.59 15.32
CA VAL A 265 -14.51 7.90 14.69
C VAL A 265 -14.76 8.95 15.75
N LYS A 266 -13.78 9.83 15.92
CA LYS A 266 -13.76 10.94 16.87
C LYS A 266 -13.78 12.24 16.10
N ASP A 267 -14.48 13.22 16.65
CA ASP A 267 -14.44 14.59 16.13
C ASP A 267 -13.15 15.32 16.56
N GLY A 268 -13.00 16.58 16.16
CA GLY A 268 -11.84 17.40 16.53
C GLY A 268 -11.71 17.68 18.03
N SER A 269 -12.76 17.43 18.83
CA SER A 269 -12.69 17.53 20.30
C SER A 269 -12.19 16.22 20.96
N GLY A 270 -12.06 15.15 20.18
CA GLY A 270 -11.72 13.81 20.66
C GLY A 270 -12.93 13.01 21.13
N SER A 271 -14.15 13.54 20.95
CA SER A 271 -15.38 12.85 21.34
C SER A 271 -15.72 11.78 20.30
N VAL A 272 -15.82 10.53 20.75
CA VAL A 272 -16.24 9.41 19.89
C VAL A 272 -17.70 9.64 19.49
N PHE A 273 -17.99 9.70 18.21
CA PHE A 273 -19.37 9.83 17.72
C PHE A 273 -19.87 8.57 17.01
N VAL A 274 -18.97 7.74 16.46
CA VAL A 274 -19.30 6.45 15.86
C VAL A 274 -18.29 5.40 16.30
N SER A 275 -18.77 4.22 16.66
CA SER A 275 -17.97 3.00 16.78
C SER A 275 -18.48 1.97 15.79
N THR A 276 -17.59 1.31 15.05
CA THR A 276 -17.91 0.32 14.04
C THR A 276 -17.00 -0.90 14.13
N GLU A 277 -17.57 -2.04 13.81
CA GLU A 277 -16.88 -3.31 13.66
C GLU A 277 -17.37 -3.96 12.37
N GLY A 278 -16.53 -4.75 11.72
CA GLY A 278 -16.96 -5.37 10.48
C GLY A 278 -15.92 -6.25 9.84
N GLN A 279 -16.28 -6.75 8.68
CA GLN A 279 -15.41 -7.53 7.82
C GLN A 279 -15.73 -7.25 6.36
N MET A 280 -14.72 -7.43 5.51
CA MET A 280 -14.82 -7.36 4.06
C MET A 280 -14.19 -8.63 3.48
N ASP A 281 -15.03 -9.55 3.03
CA ASP A 281 -14.63 -10.78 2.33
C ASP A 281 -14.46 -10.50 0.84
N VAL A 282 -13.29 -10.84 0.32
CA VAL A 282 -12.90 -10.65 -1.07
C VAL A 282 -12.69 -11.97 -1.81
N SER A 283 -12.96 -13.11 -1.16
CA SER A 283 -12.72 -14.44 -1.70
C SER A 283 -13.84 -14.97 -2.59
N THR A 284 -14.92 -14.20 -2.76
CA THR A 284 -16.06 -14.56 -3.62
C THR A 284 -16.01 -13.79 -4.94
N ALA A 285 -16.95 -14.07 -5.85
CA ALA A 285 -17.06 -13.34 -7.13
C ALA A 285 -17.41 -11.85 -6.96
N GLU A 286 -17.92 -11.47 -5.78
CA GLU A 286 -18.17 -10.08 -5.40
C GLU A 286 -17.57 -9.81 -4.02
N ILE A 287 -17.27 -8.54 -3.72
CA ILE A 287 -16.82 -8.15 -2.38
C ILE A 287 -18.05 -8.14 -1.46
N LEU A 288 -17.99 -8.88 -0.36
CA LEU A 288 -19.03 -8.91 0.66
C LEU A 288 -18.53 -8.18 1.91
N SER A 289 -19.16 -7.07 2.25
CA SER A 289 -18.83 -6.29 3.45
C SER A 289 -19.99 -6.33 4.44
N SER A 290 -19.70 -6.60 5.70
CA SER A 290 -20.67 -6.50 6.78
C SER A 290 -20.09 -5.64 7.89
N ALA A 291 -20.85 -4.66 8.35
CA ALA A 291 -20.46 -3.80 9.46
C ALA A 291 -21.60 -3.65 10.46
N SER A 292 -21.27 -3.64 11.74
CA SER A 292 -22.12 -3.10 12.80
C SER A 292 -21.60 -1.72 13.17
N PHE A 293 -22.51 -0.83 13.55
CA PHE A 293 -22.15 0.49 14.03
C PHE A 293 -23.02 0.91 15.21
N ARG A 294 -22.45 1.75 16.05
CA ARG A 294 -23.08 2.36 17.22
C ARG A 294 -22.72 3.85 17.21
N PHE A 295 -23.71 4.71 17.20
CA PHE A 295 -23.51 6.14 17.43
C PHE A 295 -23.43 6.38 18.93
N ALA A 296 -22.51 7.24 19.35
CA ALA A 296 -22.45 7.70 20.74
C ALA A 296 -23.55 8.75 20.97
N ASP A 297 -24.03 8.85 22.22
CA ASP A 297 -24.87 9.97 22.65
C ASP A 297 -24.01 11.26 22.59
N GLY A 298 -24.24 12.09 21.58
CA GLY A 298 -23.45 13.32 21.37
C GLY A 298 -24.13 14.29 20.41
N ASP A 299 -23.84 15.58 20.62
CA ASP A 299 -24.46 16.79 20.07
C ASP A 299 -24.58 16.89 18.52
N ALA A 300 -24.11 15.89 17.77
CA ALA A 300 -24.16 15.86 16.31
C ALA A 300 -25.55 15.53 15.73
N VAL A 301 -26.43 14.92 16.53
CA VAL A 301 -27.86 14.81 16.20
C VAL A 301 -28.58 15.93 16.94
N PRO A 302 -29.35 16.81 16.27
CA PRO A 302 -30.02 17.93 16.91
C PRO A 302 -30.72 17.48 18.19
N ALA A 303 -30.55 18.27 19.26
CA ALA A 303 -30.87 18.04 20.68
C ALA A 303 -32.32 17.63 21.04
N LEU A 304 -33.10 17.13 20.09
CA LEU A 304 -34.47 16.70 20.29
C LEU A 304 -34.58 15.27 20.84
N LEU A 305 -33.59 14.39 20.68
CA LEU A 305 -33.62 13.03 21.23
C LEU A 305 -32.20 12.46 21.48
N PRO A 306 -31.83 12.05 22.71
CA PRO A 306 -30.68 11.16 22.91
C PRO A 306 -31.04 9.81 22.30
N LEU A 307 -30.41 9.47 21.18
CA LEU A 307 -30.69 8.27 20.41
C LEU A 307 -29.44 7.41 20.42
N SER A 308 -29.46 6.33 21.21
CA SER A 308 -28.49 5.25 21.12
C SER A 308 -28.75 4.43 19.85
N LEU A 309 -28.37 5.01 18.71
CA LEU A 309 -28.56 4.40 17.40
C LEU A 309 -27.54 3.29 17.19
N THR A 310 -28.04 2.08 17.01
CA THR A 310 -27.27 0.92 16.61
C THR A 310 -27.75 0.42 15.27
N GLY A 311 -26.87 -0.17 14.47
CA GLY A 311 -27.30 -0.70 13.20
C GLY A 311 -26.33 -1.69 12.60
N THR A 312 -26.81 -2.34 11.55
CA THR A 312 -26.04 -3.26 10.72
C THR A 312 -26.15 -2.83 9.28
N LEU A 313 -25.06 -3.05 8.55
CA LEU A 313 -24.91 -2.75 7.13
C LEU A 313 -24.30 -3.97 6.46
N GLU A 314 -24.97 -4.48 5.42
CA GLU A 314 -24.42 -5.51 4.55
C GLU A 314 -24.35 -4.92 3.14
N ILE A 315 -23.16 -4.87 2.56
CA ILE A 315 -22.86 -4.40 1.21
C ILE A 315 -22.31 -5.56 0.40
N GLN A 316 -22.75 -5.66 -0.84
CA GLN A 316 -22.28 -6.59 -1.85
C GLN A 316 -21.91 -5.81 -3.11
N GLY A 317 -20.73 -6.09 -3.66
CA GLY A 317 -20.22 -5.47 -4.88
C GLY A 317 -19.08 -4.47 -4.62
N GLY A 318 -18.64 -3.81 -5.69
CA GLY A 318 -17.53 -2.85 -5.65
C GLY A 318 -18.01 -1.39 -5.76
N PRO A 319 -17.09 -0.41 -5.73
CA PRO A 319 -17.43 1.02 -5.79
C PRO A 319 -18.23 1.42 -7.04
N SER A 320 -18.01 0.74 -8.18
CA SER A 320 -18.73 0.99 -9.44
C SER A 320 -20.18 0.52 -9.44
N ARG A 321 -20.50 -0.51 -8.65
CA ARG A 321 -21.86 -1.02 -8.48
C ARG A 321 -21.92 -1.81 -7.18
N TYR A 322 -22.73 -1.31 -6.25
CA TYR A 322 -22.96 -1.96 -4.97
C TYR A 322 -24.43 -2.02 -4.65
N GLN A 323 -24.81 -3.02 -3.86
CA GLN A 323 -26.15 -3.19 -3.33
C GLN A 323 -26.07 -3.75 -1.92
N GLY A 324 -27.13 -3.60 -1.15
CA GLY A 324 -27.10 -4.05 0.22
C GLY A 324 -28.38 -3.83 0.98
N LYS A 325 -28.30 -4.11 2.27
CA LYS A 325 -29.38 -3.86 3.23
C LYS A 325 -28.80 -3.23 4.48
N PHE A 326 -29.62 -2.43 5.14
CA PHE A 326 -29.28 -1.87 6.44
C PHE A 326 -30.43 -2.10 7.42
N THR A 327 -30.07 -2.14 8.70
CA THR A 327 -31.02 -2.04 9.81
C THR A 327 -30.48 -1.00 10.77
N LEU A 328 -31.35 -0.12 11.25
CA LEU A 328 -31.07 0.90 12.24
C LEU A 328 -32.10 0.76 13.36
N GLN A 329 -31.64 0.76 14.60
CA GLN A 329 -32.47 0.62 15.78
C GLN A 329 -32.06 1.66 16.82
N ASN A 330 -33.04 2.33 17.42
CA ASN A 330 -32.85 3.15 18.60
C ASN A 330 -33.16 2.35 19.88
N GLN A 331 -32.23 2.29 20.83
CA GLN A 331 -32.41 1.60 22.12
C GLN A 331 -32.87 2.54 23.24
N GLY A 332 -33.85 3.41 22.96
CA GLY A 332 -34.50 4.27 23.96
C GLY A 332 -35.61 3.55 24.76
N GLU A 333 -36.19 4.22 25.75
CA GLU A 333 -37.40 3.75 26.47
C GLU A 333 -38.51 3.34 25.48
N ALA A 334 -39.38 2.39 25.85
CA ALA A 334 -40.30 1.68 24.95
C ALA A 334 -41.05 2.55 23.91
N TRP A 335 -41.50 3.74 24.31
CA TRP A 335 -42.22 4.68 23.45
C TRP A 335 -41.33 5.40 22.42
N ARG A 336 -40.01 5.38 22.60
CA ARG A 336 -38.97 5.94 21.71
C ARG A 336 -38.28 4.88 20.85
N SER A 337 -38.71 3.62 20.95
CA SER A 337 -38.15 2.55 20.12
C SER A 337 -38.44 2.84 18.65
N ALA A 338 -37.37 2.87 17.86
CA ALA A 338 -37.43 3.10 16.43
C ALA A 338 -36.68 1.97 15.75
N LEU A 339 -37.27 1.38 14.72
CA LEU A 339 -36.61 0.42 13.85
C LEU A 339 -36.77 0.91 12.42
N LEU A 340 -35.70 0.98 11.66
CA LEU A 340 -35.70 1.33 10.24
C LEU A 340 -34.86 0.30 9.50
N SER A 341 -35.41 -0.30 8.45
CA SER A 341 -34.68 -1.21 7.58
C SER A 341 -34.95 -0.85 6.12
N GLY A 342 -34.02 -1.22 5.25
CA GLY A 342 -34.17 -0.96 3.83
C GLY A 342 -33.11 -1.64 2.99
N GLN A 343 -33.32 -1.59 1.68
CA GLN A 343 -32.36 -2.06 0.69
C GLN A 343 -31.80 -0.85 -0.04
N PHE A 344 -30.51 -0.86 -0.35
CA PHE A 344 -29.90 0.19 -1.15
C PHE A 344 -29.16 -0.39 -2.33
N SER A 345 -29.01 0.42 -3.36
CA SER A 345 -28.19 0.16 -4.53
C SER A 345 -27.56 1.46 -4.98
N GLY A 346 -26.30 1.45 -5.38
CA GLY A 346 -25.60 2.64 -5.82
C GLY A 346 -24.39 2.35 -6.68
N ASN A 347 -23.72 3.43 -7.06
CA ASN A 347 -22.50 3.48 -7.84
C ASN A 347 -21.74 4.77 -7.50
N LEU A 348 -20.69 5.07 -8.27
CA LEU A 348 -19.88 6.28 -8.11
C LEU A 348 -20.65 7.60 -8.32
N ALA A 349 -21.86 7.58 -8.90
CA ALA A 349 -22.66 8.80 -9.11
C ALA A 349 -23.69 9.04 -7.99
N GLY A 350 -24.13 7.98 -7.30
CA GLY A 350 -25.10 8.14 -6.23
C GLY A 350 -25.58 6.85 -5.59
N VAL A 351 -26.52 7.00 -4.67
CA VAL A 351 -27.16 5.90 -3.93
C VAL A 351 -28.67 6.06 -3.96
N GLN A 352 -29.36 4.93 -4.11
CA GLN A 352 -30.80 4.85 -3.99
C GLN A 352 -31.17 3.84 -2.90
N VAL A 353 -32.00 4.26 -1.97
CA VAL A 353 -32.64 3.40 -0.98
C VAL A 353 -34.05 3.08 -1.44
N THR A 354 -34.38 1.79 -1.47
CA THR A 354 -35.70 1.25 -1.79
C THR A 354 -36.21 0.39 -0.65
N ARG A 355 -37.54 0.23 -0.57
CA ARG A 355 -38.18 -0.57 0.48
C ARG A 355 -37.76 -0.14 1.88
N MET A 356 -37.62 1.16 2.11
CA MET A 356 -37.35 1.67 3.45
C MET A 356 -38.63 1.52 4.25
N THR A 357 -38.61 0.70 5.28
CA THR A 357 -39.73 0.43 6.18
C THR A 357 -39.25 0.60 7.60
N GLY A 358 -40.03 1.27 8.43
CA GLY A 358 -39.69 1.42 9.83
C GLY A 358 -40.91 1.56 10.73
N ARG A 359 -40.67 1.37 12.02
CA ARG A 359 -41.65 1.65 13.07
C ARG A 359 -41.12 2.80 13.91
N LEU A 360 -41.93 3.83 14.08
CA LEU A 360 -41.61 5.03 14.85
C LEU A 360 -42.87 5.47 15.60
N LEU A 361 -42.80 5.60 16.93
CA LEU A 361 -43.93 6.03 17.77
C LEU A 361 -45.23 5.23 17.49
N ASP A 362 -45.13 3.90 17.39
CA ASP A 362 -46.22 2.97 17.00
C ASP A 362 -46.81 3.16 15.58
N GLY A 363 -46.31 4.12 14.80
CA GLY A 363 -46.61 4.30 13.38
C GLY A 363 -45.71 3.46 12.48
N THR A 364 -46.18 3.18 11.26
CA THR A 364 -45.35 2.59 10.19
C THR A 364 -44.91 3.69 9.24
N VAL A 365 -43.60 3.77 8.98
CA VAL A 365 -43.00 4.71 8.03
C VAL A 365 -42.51 3.91 6.83
N GLU A 366 -42.96 4.31 5.64
CA GLU A 366 -42.44 3.78 4.38
C GLU A 366 -41.84 4.90 3.54
N GLY A 367 -40.74 4.63 2.84
CA GLY A 367 -40.12 5.64 2.01
C GLY A 367 -39.10 5.13 1.01
N LYS A 368 -38.57 6.08 0.25
CA LYS A 368 -37.47 5.92 -0.70
C LYS A 368 -36.56 7.12 -0.56
N LEU A 369 -35.25 6.90 -0.58
CA LEU A 369 -34.25 7.97 -0.54
C LEU A 369 -33.39 7.88 -1.79
N ARG A 370 -32.94 9.02 -2.30
CA ARG A 370 -31.97 9.11 -3.39
C ARG A 370 -30.97 10.20 -3.03
N GLY A 371 -29.68 9.90 -3.20
CA GLY A 371 -28.59 10.84 -3.02
C GLY A 371 -27.65 10.78 -4.22
N SER A 372 -27.08 11.93 -4.58
CA SER A 372 -26.00 12.06 -5.57
C SER A 372 -24.71 12.46 -4.85
N TRP A 373 -23.58 11.96 -5.35
CA TRP A 373 -22.27 12.31 -4.80
C TRP A 373 -21.69 13.58 -5.42
N ASP A 374 -22.13 13.95 -6.63
CA ASP A 374 -21.77 15.21 -7.27
C ASP A 374 -22.46 16.38 -6.57
N LYS A 375 -21.68 17.13 -5.78
CA LYS A 375 -21.92 18.54 -5.45
C LYS A 375 -20.61 19.32 -5.39
#